data_AF-A0A958Q1K1-F1
#
_entry.id   AF-A0A958Q1K1-F1
#
_cell.length_a   1.000
_cell.length_b   1.000
_cell.length_c   1.000
_cell.angle_alpha   90.00
_cell.angle_beta   90.00
_cell.angle_gamma   90.00
#
_symmetry.space_group_name_H-M   'P 1'
#
loop_
_entity.id
_entity.type
_entity.pdbx_description
1 polymer ?
#
loop_
_entity_poly.entity_id
_entity_poly.type
_entity_poly.pdbx_seq_one_letter_code
_entity_poly.pdbx_strand_id
1 'polypeptide(L)'
;LEKDQVSWKDLVLSPTFGIILAGLVAMMFLGTSNLMHFVIFSALFIVVIFFSMFYFGTGKATIHQESWHHWLEGKTLLFTVLTFVAILIGGAAQIIPAIVIERAVPMKGQASPYTALELAGRDVYIREGCNNCHTQMVRSLLSETIRYGKASESWEFAYDHPHLWGSKRTGPDLARVGGKYPDLWHYKHMINPRSTSFGSLMPDYAFLENKSLEFQGLSDKLQSMKHLGVPYSDQEIELASDHAKTQAQQIVDRLAVDGIETNSNSELLAMIAYLQKLGMDARSENGQTP
;
A
#
# COMPACT_ATOMS: atom_id res chain seq x y z
N LEU A 1 39.13 -20.32 -35.33
CA LEU A 1 38.28 -19.19 -34.93
C LEU A 1 38.57 -18.94 -33.46
N GLU A 2 39.67 -18.23 -33.24
CA GLU A 2 40.20 -17.89 -31.92
C GLU A 2 39.27 -16.82 -31.33
N LYS A 3 38.62 -17.12 -30.20
CA LYS A 3 37.78 -16.14 -29.51
C LYS A 3 38.71 -15.08 -28.96
N ASP A 4 38.71 -13.89 -29.56
CA ASP A 4 39.22 -12.66 -28.94
C ASP A 4 38.53 -12.47 -27.59
N GLN A 5 39.17 -12.96 -26.52
CA GLN A 5 38.71 -12.73 -25.17
C GLN A 5 39.09 -11.30 -24.79
N VAL A 6 38.09 -10.41 -24.76
CA VAL A 6 38.27 -9.05 -24.29
C VAL A 6 38.81 -9.10 -22.85
N SER A 7 40.02 -8.57 -22.65
CA SER A 7 40.67 -8.56 -21.33
C SER A 7 39.91 -7.65 -20.38
N TRP A 8 39.79 -8.06 -19.11
CA TRP A 8 39.20 -7.23 -18.05
C TRP A 8 39.86 -5.84 -17.95
N LYS A 9 41.16 -5.75 -18.27
CA LYS A 9 41.89 -4.49 -18.29
C LYS A 9 41.37 -3.56 -19.39
N ASP A 10 41.04 -4.09 -20.55
CA ASP A 10 40.53 -3.32 -21.69
C ASP A 10 39.10 -2.82 -21.44
N LEU A 11 38.34 -3.55 -20.62
CA LEU A 11 36.98 -3.18 -20.23
C LEU A 11 36.96 -2.09 -19.15
N VAL A 12 37.89 -2.14 -18.20
CA VAL A 12 38.01 -1.15 -17.11
C VAL A 12 38.74 0.12 -17.56
N LEU A 13 39.68 0.02 -18.50
CA LEU A 13 40.39 1.17 -19.07
C LEU A 13 39.65 1.76 -20.29
N SER A 14 38.45 1.28 -20.61
CA SER A 14 37.70 1.82 -21.74
C SER A 14 37.28 3.28 -21.46
N PRO A 15 37.28 4.15 -22.48
CA PRO A 15 36.77 5.51 -22.34
C PRO A 15 35.31 5.55 -21.83
N THR A 16 34.51 4.53 -22.19
CA THR A 16 33.13 4.40 -21.73
C THR A 16 33.04 4.11 -20.23
N PHE A 17 33.91 3.25 -19.69
CA PHE A 17 33.95 2.98 -18.25
C PHE A 17 34.40 4.23 -17.47
N GLY A 18 35.39 4.96 -17.98
CA GLY A 18 35.83 6.22 -17.38
C GLY A 18 34.72 7.28 -17.31
N ILE A 19 33.89 7.41 -18.35
CA ILE A 19 32.76 8.34 -18.39
C ILE A 19 31.64 7.91 -17.42
N ILE A 20 31.35 6.61 -17.35
CA ILE A 20 30.37 6.07 -16.39
C ILE A 20 30.85 6.32 -14.96
N LEU A 21 32.12 6.02 -14.65
CA LEU A 21 32.68 6.22 -13.31
C LEU A 21 32.71 7.70 -12.93
N ALA A 22 33.15 8.58 -13.82
CA ALA A 22 33.20 10.02 -13.58
C ALA A 22 31.80 10.62 -13.33
N GLY A 23 30.78 10.19 -14.07
CA GLY A 23 29.43 10.69 -13.85
C GLY A 23 28.71 10.07 -12.65
N LEU A 24 29.01 8.81 -12.28
CA LEU A 24 28.56 8.26 -10.99
C LEU A 24 29.15 9.04 -9.81
N VAL A 25 30.44 9.39 -9.88
CA VAL A 25 31.10 10.25 -8.89
C VAL A 25 30.48 11.64 -8.88
N ALA A 26 30.26 12.26 -10.05
CA ALA A 26 29.60 13.57 -10.14
C ALA A 26 28.18 13.55 -9.55
N MET A 27 27.41 12.47 -9.75
CA MET A 27 26.09 12.29 -9.14
C MET A 27 26.17 12.19 -7.60
N MET A 28 27.17 11.48 -7.06
CA MET A 28 27.39 11.41 -5.61
C MET A 28 27.73 12.77 -5.00
N PHE A 29 28.41 13.67 -5.72
CA PHE A 29 28.78 14.99 -5.21
C PHE A 29 27.71 16.06 -5.44
N LEU A 30 27.03 16.05 -6.59
CA LEU A 30 26.05 17.08 -6.99
C LEU A 30 24.62 16.77 -6.53
N GLY A 31 24.30 15.50 -6.28
CA GLY A 31 22.98 15.02 -5.87
C GLY A 31 22.65 15.18 -4.39
N THR A 32 23.57 15.70 -3.57
CA THR A 32 23.44 15.75 -2.10
C THR A 32 22.60 16.94 -1.60
N SER A 33 22.28 17.90 -2.47
CA SER A 33 21.64 19.16 -2.06
C SER A 33 20.11 19.12 -2.09
N ASN A 34 19.49 18.37 -3.02
CA ASN A 34 18.04 18.31 -3.19
C ASN A 34 17.65 17.09 -4.05
N LEU A 35 16.55 16.41 -3.69
CA LEU A 35 15.99 15.29 -4.46
C LEU A 35 15.70 15.66 -5.93
N MET A 36 15.23 16.88 -6.19
CA MET A 36 14.98 17.35 -7.56
C MET A 36 16.26 17.49 -8.39
N HIS A 37 17.35 17.96 -7.79
CA HIS A 37 18.65 18.02 -8.46
C HIS A 37 19.16 16.61 -8.78
N PHE A 38 19.05 15.69 -7.82
CA PHE A 38 19.42 14.29 -8.03
C PHE A 38 18.69 13.69 -9.24
N VAL A 39 17.37 13.88 -9.35
CA VAL A 39 16.57 13.37 -10.48
C VAL A 39 17.00 13.98 -11.81
N ILE A 40 17.19 15.31 -11.87
CA ILE A 40 17.59 16.01 -13.10
C ILE A 40 18.98 15.57 -13.57
N PHE A 41 19.95 15.50 -12.64
CA PHE A 41 21.31 15.05 -12.96
C PHE A 41 21.34 13.57 -13.36
N SER A 42 20.51 12.73 -12.74
CA SER A 42 20.36 11.32 -13.15
C SER A 42 19.88 11.21 -14.60
N ALA A 43 18.86 11.98 -14.98
CA ALA A 43 18.32 11.98 -16.34
C ALA A 43 19.36 12.48 -17.36
N LEU A 44 20.07 13.56 -17.06
CA LEU A 44 21.14 14.09 -17.91
C LEU A 44 22.30 13.10 -18.04
N PHE A 45 22.68 12.42 -16.96
CA PHE A 45 23.73 11.41 -16.97
C PHE A 45 23.38 10.22 -17.86
N ILE A 46 22.13 9.75 -17.81
CA ILE A 46 21.64 8.68 -18.70
C ILE A 46 21.73 9.11 -20.16
N VAL A 47 21.35 10.35 -20.48
CA VAL A 47 21.48 10.90 -21.85
C VAL A 47 22.95 10.95 -22.28
N VAL A 48 23.85 11.43 -21.41
CA VAL A 48 25.28 11.50 -21.71
C VAL A 48 25.89 10.11 -21.92
N ILE A 49 25.53 9.12 -21.09
CA ILE A 49 25.93 7.72 -21.30
C ILE A 49 25.43 7.24 -22.66
N PHE A 50 24.15 7.43 -22.96
CA PHE A 50 23.54 6.96 -24.20
C PHE A 50 24.25 7.55 -25.45
N PHE A 51 24.50 8.86 -25.46
CA PHE A 51 25.20 9.53 -26.57
C PHE A 51 26.69 9.16 -26.63
N SER A 52 27.37 9.01 -25.48
CA SER A 52 28.76 8.58 -25.42
C SER A 52 28.93 7.15 -25.96
N MET A 53 28.05 6.24 -25.54
CA MET A 53 28.06 4.86 -26.00
C MET A 53 27.71 4.73 -27.48
N PHE A 54 26.82 5.58 -28.00
CA PHE A 54 26.54 5.68 -29.43
C PHE A 54 27.76 6.20 -30.22
N TYR A 55 28.41 7.26 -29.72
CA TYR A 55 29.59 7.86 -30.36
C TYR A 55 30.79 6.91 -30.40
N PHE A 56 31.09 6.22 -29.30
CA PHE A 56 32.20 5.26 -29.24
C PHE A 56 31.84 3.87 -29.79
N GLY A 57 30.55 3.51 -29.86
CA GLY A 57 30.06 2.24 -30.38
C GLY A 57 30.04 2.16 -31.91
N THR A 58 29.87 3.30 -32.59
CA THR A 58 29.77 3.39 -34.06
C THR A 58 31.12 3.46 -34.78
N GLY A 59 32.23 3.72 -34.06
CA GLY A 59 33.55 3.95 -34.65
C GLY A 59 34.31 2.72 -35.19
N LYS A 60 33.75 1.50 -35.12
CA LYS A 60 34.41 0.26 -35.61
C LYS A 60 33.48 -0.70 -36.37
N ALA A 61 32.40 -0.21 -36.96
CA ALA A 61 31.55 -1.05 -37.82
C ALA A 61 32.16 -1.15 -39.23
N THR A 62 32.96 -2.19 -39.49
CA THR A 62 33.23 -2.63 -40.85
C THR A 62 31.95 -3.23 -41.44
N ILE A 63 31.71 -2.93 -42.70
CA ILE A 63 30.48 -3.16 -43.45
C ILE A 63 30.15 -4.67 -43.51
N HIS A 64 29.37 -5.14 -42.55
CA HIS A 64 28.38 -6.20 -42.74
C HIS A 64 27.12 -5.76 -41.98
N GLN A 65 25.96 -6.01 -42.59
CA GLN A 65 24.65 -5.52 -42.22
C GLN A 65 24.12 -6.18 -40.93
N GLU A 66 24.88 -6.06 -39.84
CA GLU A 66 24.48 -6.41 -38.50
C GLU A 66 23.49 -5.32 -38.04
N SER A 67 22.26 -5.71 -37.71
CA SER A 67 21.28 -4.75 -37.22
C SER A 67 21.83 -4.04 -35.97
N TRP A 68 21.51 -2.77 -35.78
CA TRP A 68 21.96 -1.99 -34.61
C TRP A 68 21.60 -2.66 -33.27
N HIS A 69 20.55 -3.48 -33.25
CA HIS A 69 20.14 -4.28 -32.11
C HIS A 69 21.11 -5.41 -31.80
N HIS A 70 21.73 -6.04 -32.81
CA HIS A 70 22.65 -7.16 -32.60
C HIS A 70 23.91 -6.74 -31.85
N TRP A 71 24.36 -5.49 -32.05
CA TRP A 71 25.45 -4.88 -31.28
C TRP A 71 25.10 -4.68 -29.79
N LEU A 72 23.85 -4.34 -29.48
CA LEU A 72 23.35 -4.22 -28.10
C LEU A 72 23.16 -5.60 -27.46
N GLU A 73 22.54 -6.54 -28.18
CA GLU A 73 22.28 -7.91 -27.73
C GLU A 73 23.58 -8.71 -27.54
N GLY A 74 24.61 -8.42 -28.32
CA GLY A 74 25.94 -9.02 -28.19
C GLY A 74 26.70 -8.62 -26.92
N LYS A 75 26.23 -7.60 -26.19
CA LYS A 75 26.87 -7.08 -24.96
C LYS A 75 25.94 -7.21 -23.76
N THR A 76 25.91 -8.40 -23.16
CA THR A 76 25.01 -8.73 -22.04
C THR A 76 25.03 -7.70 -20.91
N LEU A 77 26.22 -7.26 -20.46
CA LEU A 77 26.34 -6.27 -19.38
C LEU A 77 25.71 -4.92 -19.74
N LEU A 78 25.92 -4.46 -20.98
CA LEU A 78 25.34 -3.21 -21.48
C LEU A 78 23.81 -3.31 -21.54
N PHE A 79 23.30 -4.40 -22.12
CA PHE A 79 21.87 -4.63 -22.21
C PHE A 79 21.21 -4.65 -20.83
N THR A 80 21.80 -5.36 -19.85
CA THR A 80 21.29 -5.39 -18.47
C THR A 80 21.25 -4.00 -17.84
N VAL A 81 22.31 -3.19 -17.99
CA VAL A 81 22.34 -1.82 -17.45
C VAL A 81 21.24 -0.95 -18.08
N LEU A 82 21.08 -1.02 -19.40
CA LEU A 82 20.05 -0.24 -20.10
C LEU A 82 18.63 -0.66 -19.70
N THR A 83 18.37 -1.96 -19.56
CA THR A 83 17.08 -2.47 -19.07
C THR A 83 16.82 -2.03 -17.64
N PHE A 84 17.82 -2.12 -16.76
CA PHE A 84 17.69 -1.66 -15.37
C PHE A 84 17.35 -0.16 -15.30
N VAL A 85 18.07 0.67 -16.06
CA VAL A 85 17.79 2.11 -16.15
C VAL A 85 16.38 2.37 -16.69
N ALA A 86 15.95 1.66 -17.73
CA ALA A 86 14.61 1.80 -18.30
C ALA A 86 13.49 1.49 -17.27
N ILE A 87 13.66 0.43 -16.47
CA ILE A 87 12.73 0.07 -15.39
C ILE A 87 12.70 1.16 -14.31
N LEU A 88 13.88 1.65 -13.90
CA LEU A 88 13.98 2.70 -12.88
C LEU A 88 13.31 4.00 -13.29
N ILE A 89 13.42 4.40 -14.57
CA ILE A 89 12.77 5.62 -15.07
C ILE A 89 11.25 5.54 -14.88
N GLY A 90 10.64 4.38 -15.22
CA GLY A 90 9.20 4.18 -15.04
C GLY A 90 8.78 4.27 -13.57
N GLY A 91 9.51 3.60 -12.68
CA GLY A 91 9.24 3.65 -11.23
C GLY A 91 9.42 5.06 -10.64
N ALA A 92 10.51 5.74 -11.00
CA ALA A 92 10.80 7.10 -10.55
C ALA A 92 9.74 8.10 -11.02
N ALA A 93 9.33 8.01 -12.29
CA ALA A 93 8.33 8.91 -12.88
C ALA A 93 6.93 8.76 -12.26
N GLN A 94 6.60 7.60 -11.69
CA GLN A 94 5.31 7.37 -11.04
C GLN A 94 5.35 7.62 -9.53
N ILE A 95 6.37 7.11 -8.83
CA ILE A 95 6.44 7.11 -7.36
C ILE A 95 6.88 8.47 -6.82
N ILE A 96 7.91 9.09 -7.41
CA ILE A 96 8.49 10.34 -6.87
C ILE A 96 7.46 11.47 -6.87
N PRO A 97 6.74 11.77 -7.98
CA PRO A 97 5.74 12.83 -7.97
C PRO A 97 4.61 12.58 -6.97
N ALA A 98 4.20 11.32 -6.78
CA ALA A 98 3.12 10.96 -5.86
C ALA A 98 3.48 11.24 -4.40
N ILE A 99 4.76 11.12 -4.02
CA ILE A 99 5.22 11.38 -2.64
C ILE A 99 5.55 12.86 -2.41
N VAL A 100 6.13 13.53 -3.40
CA VAL A 100 6.70 14.88 -3.22
C VAL A 100 5.70 16.00 -3.49
N ILE A 101 4.71 15.77 -4.36
CA ILE A 101 3.77 16.82 -4.78
C ILE A 101 2.50 16.69 -3.95
N GLU A 102 2.34 17.55 -2.94
CA GLU A 102 1.13 17.58 -2.08
C GLU A 102 -0.18 17.73 -2.87
N ARG A 103 -0.14 18.38 -4.05
CA ARG A 103 -1.30 18.53 -4.93
C ARG A 103 -1.63 17.27 -5.74
N ALA A 104 -0.70 16.30 -5.86
CA ALA A 104 -0.92 15.09 -6.64
C ALA A 104 -1.94 14.16 -5.96
N VAL A 105 -2.03 14.21 -4.62
CA VAL A 105 -2.98 13.42 -3.83
C VAL A 105 -3.79 14.37 -2.95
N PRO A 106 -5.08 14.62 -3.26
CA PRO A 106 -5.88 15.56 -2.49
C PRO A 106 -6.14 15.04 -1.07
N MET A 107 -5.47 15.61 -0.09
CA MET A 107 -5.67 15.33 1.35
C MET A 107 -6.65 16.32 1.98
N LYS A 108 -7.80 16.55 1.33
CA LYS A 108 -8.85 17.48 1.79
C LYS A 108 -9.88 16.71 2.61
N GLY A 109 -9.55 16.48 3.88
CA GLY A 109 -10.42 15.86 4.87
C GLY A 109 -9.64 15.49 6.12
N GLN A 110 -10.32 14.96 7.12
CA GLN A 110 -9.74 14.53 8.40
C GLN A 110 -10.10 13.08 8.68
N ALA A 111 -9.20 12.16 8.34
CA ALA A 111 -9.25 10.81 8.84
C ALA A 111 -8.88 10.81 10.33
N SER A 112 -9.54 9.97 11.12
CA SER A 112 -9.12 9.71 12.50
C SER A 112 -8.36 8.37 12.56
N PRO A 113 -7.25 8.27 13.32
CA PRO A 113 -6.54 7.02 13.53
C PRO A 113 -7.47 5.91 14.06
N TYR A 114 -7.20 4.66 13.68
CA TYR A 114 -7.91 3.51 14.24
C TYR A 114 -7.70 3.42 15.75
N THR A 115 -8.73 3.04 16.51
CA THR A 115 -8.51 2.64 17.90
C THR A 115 -7.67 1.35 17.96
N ALA A 116 -7.15 1.02 19.14
CA ALA A 116 -6.38 -0.20 19.35
C ALA A 116 -7.16 -1.48 18.95
N LEU A 117 -8.46 -1.55 19.26
CA LEU A 117 -9.30 -2.71 18.90
C LEU A 117 -9.63 -2.73 17.41
N GLU A 118 -9.92 -1.58 16.79
CA GLU A 118 -10.15 -1.48 15.35
C GLU A 118 -8.91 -1.89 14.56
N LEU A 119 -7.73 -1.44 15.01
CA LEU A 119 -6.47 -1.81 14.37
C LEU A 119 -6.18 -3.32 14.54
N ALA A 120 -6.55 -3.92 15.66
CA ALA A 120 -6.48 -5.38 15.83
C ALA A 120 -7.43 -6.10 14.86
N GLY A 121 -8.68 -5.63 14.75
CA GLY A 121 -9.68 -6.16 13.83
C GLY A 121 -9.26 -6.07 12.36
N ARG A 122 -8.59 -4.97 12.01
CA ARG A 122 -8.00 -4.76 10.70
C ARG A 122 -6.93 -5.81 10.36
N ASP A 123 -6.11 -6.21 11.33
CA ASP A 123 -5.15 -7.30 11.11
C ASP A 123 -5.83 -8.65 10.95
N VAL A 124 -6.91 -8.90 11.71
CA VAL A 124 -7.71 -10.11 11.50
C VAL A 124 -8.31 -10.08 10.09
N TYR A 125 -8.82 -8.94 9.62
CA TYR A 125 -9.32 -8.75 8.25
C TYR A 125 -8.26 -9.07 7.18
N ILE A 126 -7.01 -8.66 7.41
CA ILE A 126 -5.88 -8.99 6.54
C ILE A 126 -5.52 -10.47 6.62
N ARG A 127 -5.40 -11.02 7.83
CA ARG A 127 -5.01 -12.41 8.10
C ARG A 127 -5.99 -13.40 7.49
N GLU A 128 -7.28 -13.09 7.53
CA GLU A 128 -8.35 -13.89 6.92
C GLU A 128 -8.51 -13.64 5.41
N GLY A 129 -7.75 -12.71 4.82
CA GLY A 129 -7.75 -12.47 3.38
C GLY A 129 -9.06 -11.87 2.85
N CYS A 130 -9.81 -11.14 3.70
CA CYS A 130 -11.09 -10.54 3.32
C CYS A 130 -10.95 -9.57 2.13
N ASN A 131 -9.79 -8.92 2.00
CA ASN A 131 -9.43 -8.03 0.88
C ASN A 131 -9.35 -8.74 -0.50
N ASN A 132 -9.33 -10.08 -0.54
CA ASN A 132 -9.39 -10.85 -1.80
C ASN A 132 -10.81 -10.93 -2.37
N CYS A 133 -11.83 -10.70 -1.54
CA CYS A 133 -13.24 -10.78 -1.91
C CYS A 133 -13.95 -9.42 -1.83
N HIS A 134 -13.48 -8.54 -0.95
CA HIS A 134 -14.08 -7.25 -0.64
C HIS A 134 -13.11 -6.12 -0.92
N THR A 135 -13.56 -5.16 -1.73
CA THR A 135 -12.85 -3.90 -1.91
C THR A 135 -13.24 -2.90 -0.82
N GLN A 136 -12.38 -1.92 -0.62
CA GLN A 136 -12.64 -0.76 0.25
C GLN A 136 -12.33 0.52 -0.53
N MET A 137 -12.87 0.63 -1.75
CA MET A 137 -12.68 1.78 -2.61
C MET A 137 -13.91 1.95 -3.52
N VAL A 138 -14.81 2.84 -3.12
CA VAL A 138 -15.98 3.20 -3.93
C VAL A 138 -15.54 4.11 -5.06
N ARG A 139 -15.77 3.70 -6.31
CA ARG A 139 -15.41 4.50 -7.48
C ARG A 139 -16.39 5.64 -7.70
N SER A 140 -15.97 6.68 -8.41
CA SER A 140 -16.76 7.87 -8.75
C SER A 140 -17.85 7.63 -9.82
N LEU A 141 -18.30 6.40 -10.01
CA LEU A 141 -19.38 6.05 -10.92
C LEU A 141 -20.73 6.22 -10.21
N LEU A 142 -21.72 6.79 -10.90
CA LEU A 142 -23.07 6.99 -10.33
C LEU A 142 -23.69 5.69 -9.81
N SER A 143 -23.50 4.57 -10.52
CA SER A 143 -24.02 3.27 -10.09
C SER A 143 -23.37 2.73 -8.82
N GLU A 144 -22.10 3.09 -8.56
CA GLU A 144 -21.43 2.74 -7.32
C GLU A 144 -21.83 3.65 -6.19
N THR A 145 -21.97 4.94 -6.45
CA THR A 145 -22.31 5.89 -5.40
C THR A 145 -23.73 5.67 -4.88
N ILE A 146 -24.68 5.31 -5.76
CA ILE A 146 -26.02 4.90 -5.35
C ILE A 146 -26.00 3.62 -4.52
N ARG A 147 -25.11 2.66 -4.85
CA ARG A 147 -25.08 1.34 -4.20
C ARG A 147 -24.36 1.36 -2.85
N TYR A 148 -23.21 2.03 -2.79
CA TYR A 148 -22.28 1.97 -1.66
C TYR A 148 -22.21 3.27 -0.87
N GLY A 149 -22.49 4.42 -1.48
CA GLY A 149 -22.41 5.74 -0.85
C GLY A 149 -21.36 6.64 -1.52
N LYS A 150 -20.93 7.72 -0.84
CA LYS A 150 -19.95 8.68 -1.39
C LYS A 150 -18.71 7.96 -1.92
N ALA A 151 -18.23 8.38 -3.10
CA ALA A 151 -16.98 7.89 -3.68
C ALA A 151 -15.81 8.06 -2.69
N SER A 152 -14.88 7.11 -2.70
CA SER A 152 -13.73 7.15 -1.80
C SER A 152 -12.74 8.23 -2.21
N GLU A 153 -12.26 8.97 -1.22
CA GLU A 153 -11.27 10.03 -1.37
C GLU A 153 -9.94 9.59 -0.75
N SER A 154 -8.83 10.13 -1.27
CA SER A 154 -7.48 9.68 -0.89
C SER A 154 -7.15 9.88 0.60
N TRP A 155 -7.70 10.92 1.23
CA TRP A 155 -7.45 11.23 2.64
C TRP A 155 -7.98 10.17 3.60
N GLU A 156 -9.01 9.42 3.20
CA GLU A 156 -9.62 8.37 4.03
C GLU A 156 -8.66 7.21 4.29
N PHE A 157 -7.67 7.04 3.41
CA PHE A 157 -6.68 5.97 3.47
C PHE A 157 -5.33 6.44 4.03
N ALA A 158 -5.25 7.67 4.57
CA ALA A 158 -3.99 8.28 5.00
C ALA A 158 -3.26 7.45 6.08
N TYR A 159 -4.00 6.73 6.93
CA TYR A 159 -3.45 5.90 8.00
C TYR A 159 -3.48 4.40 7.71
N ASP A 160 -3.77 4.01 6.47
CA ASP A 160 -3.84 2.62 6.07
C ASP A 160 -2.47 2.06 5.68
N HIS A 161 -1.86 1.34 6.62
CA HIS A 161 -0.60 0.62 6.40
C HIS A 161 -0.82 -0.90 6.54
N PRO A 162 -0.74 -1.71 5.47
CA PRO A 162 -0.79 -1.32 4.04
C PRO A 162 -2.23 -0.96 3.60
N HIS A 163 -2.43 -0.33 2.45
CA HIS A 163 -3.76 -0.04 1.92
C HIS A 163 -4.62 -1.29 1.67
N LEU A 164 -5.95 -1.17 1.83
CA LEU A 164 -6.91 -2.28 1.69
C LEU A 164 -7.99 -2.05 0.62
N TRP A 165 -7.67 -1.25 -0.40
CA TRP A 165 -8.58 -0.89 -1.51
C TRP A 165 -9.20 -2.11 -2.20
N GLY A 166 -8.48 -3.25 -2.21
CA GLY A 166 -8.89 -4.49 -2.86
C GLY A 166 -8.75 -4.42 -4.38
N SER A 167 -8.75 -5.59 -5.03
CA SER A 167 -8.62 -5.72 -6.48
C SER A 167 -9.75 -6.52 -7.13
N LYS A 168 -10.60 -7.14 -6.31
CA LYS A 168 -11.68 -8.04 -6.75
C LYS A 168 -12.90 -7.88 -5.84
N ARG A 169 -14.09 -7.97 -6.45
CA ARG A 169 -15.39 -7.98 -5.75
C ARG A 169 -16.11 -9.29 -5.98
N THR A 170 -15.86 -10.26 -5.12
CA THR A 170 -16.74 -11.43 -4.97
C THR A 170 -17.87 -11.10 -4.00
N GLY A 171 -17.56 -10.37 -2.93
CA GLY A 171 -18.52 -9.71 -2.06
C GLY A 171 -18.68 -8.22 -2.39
N PRO A 172 -19.59 -7.51 -1.70
CA PRO A 172 -19.79 -6.07 -1.87
C PRO A 172 -18.58 -5.25 -1.41
N ASP A 173 -18.47 -4.01 -1.88
CA ASP A 173 -17.52 -3.03 -1.33
C ASP A 173 -17.87 -2.68 0.12
N LEU A 174 -16.86 -2.56 0.97
CA LEU A 174 -17.00 -2.33 2.42
C LEU A 174 -16.59 -0.93 2.89
N ALA A 175 -16.14 -0.03 2.00
CA ALA A 175 -15.62 1.29 2.41
C ALA A 175 -16.64 2.17 3.14
N ARG A 176 -17.93 1.80 3.12
CA ARG A 176 -19.06 2.53 3.69
C ARG A 176 -19.96 1.63 4.55
N VAL A 177 -19.42 0.54 5.08
CA VAL A 177 -20.21 -0.42 5.87
C VAL A 177 -20.44 0.04 7.31
N GLY A 178 -19.62 0.98 7.82
CA GLY A 178 -19.75 1.55 9.16
C GLY A 178 -21.14 2.12 9.42
N GLY A 179 -21.76 1.68 10.51
CA GLY A 179 -23.10 2.06 10.92
C GLY A 179 -24.21 1.66 9.95
N LYS A 180 -23.93 0.90 8.88
CA LYS A 180 -24.96 0.41 7.95
C LYS A 180 -25.74 -0.77 8.52
N TYR A 181 -25.06 -1.60 9.32
CA TYR A 181 -25.63 -2.76 9.98
C TYR A 181 -25.28 -2.73 11.49
N PRO A 182 -26.16 -3.22 12.37
CA PRO A 182 -25.85 -3.30 13.79
C PRO A 182 -24.77 -4.38 14.06
N ASP A 183 -24.12 -4.30 15.21
CA ASP A 183 -23.11 -5.29 15.63
C ASP A 183 -23.65 -6.72 15.59
N LEU A 184 -24.92 -6.93 15.96
CA LEU A 184 -25.60 -8.21 15.86
C LEU A 184 -25.60 -8.79 14.43
N TRP A 185 -25.81 -7.93 13.42
CA TRP A 185 -25.79 -8.38 12.04
C TRP A 185 -24.39 -8.80 11.64
N HIS A 186 -23.36 -8.03 12.00
CA HIS A 186 -21.97 -8.39 11.72
C HIS A 186 -21.59 -9.70 12.43
N TYR A 187 -21.99 -9.87 13.69
CA TYR A 187 -21.80 -11.09 14.44
C TYR A 187 -22.41 -12.29 13.71
N LYS A 188 -23.72 -12.26 13.45
CA LYS A 188 -24.43 -13.35 12.76
C LYS A 188 -23.90 -13.61 11.36
N HIS A 189 -23.53 -12.55 10.63
CA HIS A 189 -22.97 -12.67 9.29
C HIS A 189 -21.60 -13.35 9.32
N MET A 190 -20.74 -13.08 10.30
CA MET A 190 -19.45 -13.77 10.42
C MET A 190 -19.60 -15.22 10.87
N ILE A 191 -20.53 -15.52 11.79
CA ILE A 191 -20.82 -16.90 12.19
C ILE A 191 -21.34 -17.71 11.00
N ASN A 192 -22.34 -17.18 10.29
CA ASN A 192 -22.93 -17.82 9.12
C ASN A 192 -23.49 -16.75 8.16
N PRO A 193 -22.74 -16.39 7.10
CA PRO A 193 -23.17 -15.37 6.14
C PRO A 193 -24.51 -15.67 5.47
N ARG A 194 -24.89 -16.96 5.34
CA ARG A 194 -26.16 -17.35 4.72
C ARG A 194 -27.37 -17.06 5.61
N SER A 195 -27.16 -16.87 6.92
CA SER A 195 -28.24 -16.52 7.86
C SER A 195 -28.73 -15.08 7.69
N THR A 196 -27.86 -14.16 7.27
CA THR A 196 -28.21 -12.74 7.07
C THR A 196 -28.24 -12.34 5.59
N SER A 197 -27.60 -13.12 4.71
CA SER A 197 -27.57 -12.91 3.27
C SER A 197 -27.81 -14.24 2.55
N PHE A 198 -29.06 -14.49 2.17
CA PHE A 198 -29.45 -15.72 1.49
C PHE A 198 -28.60 -15.95 0.22
N GLY A 199 -28.05 -17.15 0.08
CA GLY A 199 -27.18 -17.52 -1.05
C GLY A 199 -25.77 -16.91 -1.02
N SER A 200 -25.33 -16.35 0.12
CA SER A 200 -23.96 -15.84 0.27
C SER A 200 -22.91 -16.91 -0.04
N LEU A 201 -21.89 -16.53 -0.81
CA LEU A 201 -20.71 -17.36 -1.10
C LEU A 201 -19.56 -17.10 -0.11
N MET A 202 -19.76 -16.21 0.87
CA MET A 202 -18.76 -15.91 1.89
C MET A 202 -18.56 -17.13 2.80
N PRO A 203 -17.30 -17.51 3.12
CA PRO A 203 -16.99 -18.54 4.10
C PRO A 203 -17.49 -18.19 5.51
N ASP A 204 -17.68 -19.21 6.34
CA ASP A 204 -17.95 -19.00 7.76
C ASP A 204 -16.68 -18.65 8.52
N TYR A 205 -16.79 -17.67 9.41
CA TYR A 205 -15.73 -17.23 10.32
C TYR A 205 -16.13 -17.44 11.79
N ALA A 206 -17.01 -18.41 12.07
CA ALA A 206 -17.45 -18.73 13.42
C ALA A 206 -16.30 -19.04 14.39
N PHE A 207 -15.17 -19.53 13.88
CA PHE A 207 -13.99 -19.78 14.71
C PHE A 207 -13.39 -18.51 15.35
N LEU A 208 -13.63 -17.32 14.78
CA LEU A 208 -13.16 -16.05 15.35
C LEU A 208 -13.81 -15.74 16.71
N GLU A 209 -15.02 -16.26 16.94
CA GLU A 209 -15.71 -16.16 18.24
C GLU A 209 -14.86 -16.77 19.37
N ASN A 210 -14.23 -17.92 19.08
CA ASN A 210 -13.47 -18.70 20.05
C ASN A 210 -11.97 -18.36 20.08
N LYS A 211 -11.48 -17.52 19.16
CA LYS A 211 -10.09 -17.06 19.17
C LYS A 211 -9.96 -15.82 20.04
N SER A 212 -8.98 -15.86 20.92
CA SER A 212 -8.68 -14.77 21.86
C SER A 212 -7.69 -13.77 21.26
N LEU A 213 -7.96 -12.49 21.48
CA LEU A 213 -7.09 -11.37 21.19
C LEU A 213 -6.19 -11.09 22.40
N GLU A 214 -4.88 -11.02 22.16
CA GLU A 214 -3.87 -10.60 23.13
C GLU A 214 -3.83 -9.06 23.19
N PHE A 215 -4.46 -8.46 24.20
CA PHE A 215 -4.52 -7.00 24.34
C PHE A 215 -3.16 -6.36 24.64
N GLN A 216 -2.27 -7.07 25.34
CA GLN A 216 -0.99 -6.54 25.81
C GLN A 216 -0.10 -6.03 24.66
N GLY A 217 -0.13 -6.69 23.49
CA GLY A 217 0.67 -6.32 22.32
C GLY A 217 0.14 -5.12 21.53
N LEU A 218 -1.02 -4.56 21.89
CA LEU A 218 -1.62 -3.45 21.13
C LEU A 218 -0.86 -2.14 21.28
N SER A 219 -0.18 -1.92 22.41
CA SER A 219 0.62 -0.72 22.64
C SER A 219 1.81 -0.63 21.66
N ASP A 220 2.59 -1.71 21.55
CA ASP A 220 3.70 -1.84 20.59
C ASP A 220 3.24 -1.61 19.15
N LYS A 221 2.02 -2.03 18.85
CA LYS A 221 1.43 -1.85 17.53
C LYS A 221 1.06 -0.40 17.24
N LEU A 222 0.43 0.31 18.19
CA LEU A 222 0.18 1.74 18.06
C LEU A 222 1.50 2.53 17.95
N GLN A 223 2.52 2.13 18.71
CA GLN A 223 3.87 2.71 18.60
C GLN A 223 4.46 2.51 17.20
N SER A 224 4.31 1.32 16.63
CA SER A 224 4.76 1.03 15.26
C SER A 224 4.04 1.91 14.22
N MET A 225 2.72 2.07 14.36
CA MET A 225 1.95 2.96 13.48
C MET A 225 2.35 4.44 13.67
N LYS A 226 2.70 4.85 14.89
CA LYS A 226 3.24 6.18 15.16
C LYS A 226 4.56 6.42 14.44
N HIS A 227 5.45 5.42 14.39
CA HIS A 227 6.68 5.50 13.59
C HIS A 227 6.42 5.61 12.08
N LEU A 228 5.28 5.11 11.60
CA LEU A 228 4.83 5.25 10.20
C LEU A 228 4.16 6.60 9.90
N GLY A 229 4.00 7.46 10.90
CA GLY A 229 3.44 8.81 10.75
C GLY A 229 1.98 8.95 11.18
N VAL A 230 1.36 7.91 11.75
CA VAL A 230 0.00 8.02 12.32
C VAL A 230 0.05 8.80 13.64
N PRO A 231 -0.78 9.84 13.83
CA PRO A 231 -0.63 10.79 14.94
C PRO A 231 -1.22 10.28 16.26
N TYR A 232 -0.74 9.15 16.78
CA TYR A 232 -1.11 8.67 18.12
C TYR A 232 -0.39 9.48 19.22
N SER A 233 -1.14 9.88 20.24
CA SER A 233 -0.60 10.44 21.48
C SER A 233 0.06 9.35 22.33
N ASP A 234 1.01 9.74 23.19
CA ASP A 234 1.66 8.77 24.09
C ASP A 234 0.66 8.17 25.09
N GLN A 235 -0.35 8.96 25.48
CA GLN A 235 -1.45 8.48 26.33
C GLN A 235 -2.29 7.40 25.64
N GLU A 236 -2.61 7.55 24.34
CA GLU A 236 -3.34 6.51 23.60
C GLU A 236 -2.54 5.22 23.48
N ILE A 237 -1.22 5.31 23.35
CA ILE A 237 -0.31 4.16 23.31
C ILE A 237 -0.27 3.47 24.68
N GLU A 238 -0.11 4.22 25.76
CA GLU A 238 -0.07 3.69 27.14
C GLU A 238 -1.39 3.02 27.52
N LEU A 239 -2.53 3.63 27.19
CA LEU A 239 -3.87 3.14 27.52
C LEU A 239 -4.46 2.19 26.45
N ALA A 240 -3.67 1.79 25.44
CA ALA A 240 -4.17 1.02 24.29
C ALA A 240 -4.92 -0.25 24.70
N SER A 241 -4.37 -1.02 25.65
CA SER A 241 -4.99 -2.24 26.17
C SER A 241 -6.34 -1.98 26.83
N ASP A 242 -6.42 -0.94 27.67
CA ASP A 242 -7.61 -0.66 28.46
C ASP A 242 -8.71 -0.02 27.61
N HIS A 243 -8.35 0.85 26.67
CA HIS A 243 -9.26 1.37 25.66
C HIS A 243 -9.83 0.23 24.80
N ALA A 244 -8.98 -0.72 24.35
CA ALA A 244 -9.44 -1.85 23.56
C ALA A 244 -10.42 -2.75 24.34
N LYS A 245 -10.11 -3.08 25.61
CA LYS A 245 -11.03 -3.85 26.47
C LYS A 245 -12.35 -3.12 26.68
N THR A 246 -12.31 -1.80 26.92
CA THR A 246 -13.51 -0.99 27.11
C THR A 246 -14.38 -0.99 25.86
N GLN A 247 -13.78 -0.78 24.67
CA GLN A 247 -14.51 -0.82 23.41
C GLN A 247 -15.08 -2.22 23.13
N ALA A 248 -14.34 -3.28 23.43
CA ALA A 248 -14.83 -4.64 23.25
C ALA A 248 -16.00 -4.95 24.19
N GLN A 249 -15.93 -4.51 25.45
CA GLN A 249 -17.03 -4.66 26.40
C GLN A 249 -18.28 -3.92 25.94
N GLN A 250 -18.15 -2.72 25.37
CA GLN A 250 -19.29 -2.00 24.80
C GLN A 250 -19.96 -2.77 23.64
N ILE A 251 -19.20 -3.51 22.84
CA ILE A 251 -19.77 -4.38 21.79
C ILE A 251 -20.49 -5.56 22.43
N VAL A 252 -19.89 -6.20 23.45
CA VAL A 252 -20.53 -7.28 24.22
C VAL A 252 -21.86 -6.82 24.80
N ASP A 253 -21.89 -5.64 25.44
CA ASP A 253 -23.09 -5.10 26.07
C ASP A 253 -24.20 -4.88 25.03
N ARG A 254 -23.85 -4.39 23.82
CA ARG A 254 -24.80 -4.23 22.72
C ARG A 254 -25.32 -5.58 22.20
N LEU A 255 -24.46 -6.58 22.10
CA LEU A 255 -24.85 -7.94 21.68
C LEU A 255 -25.70 -8.65 22.73
N ALA A 256 -25.47 -8.39 24.03
CA ALA A 256 -26.21 -8.97 25.13
C ALA A 256 -27.68 -8.52 25.14
N VAL A 257 -27.98 -7.29 24.69
CA VAL A 257 -29.37 -6.82 24.50
C VAL A 257 -30.16 -7.73 23.56
N ASP A 258 -29.48 -8.32 22.58
CA ASP A 258 -30.04 -9.24 21.59
C ASP A 258 -29.92 -10.73 21.99
N GLY A 259 -29.48 -11.01 23.23
CA GLY A 259 -29.37 -12.37 23.78
C GLY A 259 -28.13 -13.14 23.33
N ILE A 260 -27.09 -12.45 22.85
CA ILE A 260 -25.81 -13.07 22.47
C ILE A 260 -24.82 -12.93 23.62
N GLU A 261 -24.34 -14.06 24.14
CA GLU A 261 -23.26 -14.14 25.11
C GLU A 261 -21.94 -14.46 24.40
N THR A 262 -20.93 -13.61 24.58
CA THR A 262 -19.63 -13.79 23.92
C THR A 262 -18.50 -13.24 24.78
N ASN A 263 -17.27 -13.70 24.52
CA ASN A 263 -16.10 -13.27 25.29
C ASN A 263 -15.61 -11.90 24.80
N SER A 264 -15.35 -10.99 25.74
CA SER A 264 -14.86 -9.63 25.42
C SER A 264 -13.47 -9.60 24.78
N ASN A 265 -12.72 -10.69 24.84
CA ASN A 265 -11.43 -10.83 24.16
C ASN A 265 -11.53 -11.56 22.82
N SER A 266 -12.70 -11.75 22.24
CA SER A 266 -12.84 -12.45 20.96
C SER A 266 -12.29 -11.64 19.77
N GLU A 267 -11.56 -12.29 18.86
CA GLU A 267 -11.15 -11.70 17.58
C GLU A 267 -12.33 -11.23 16.72
N LEU A 268 -13.50 -11.87 16.87
CA LEU A 268 -14.72 -11.47 16.17
C LEU A 268 -15.16 -10.06 16.59
N LEU A 269 -15.01 -9.69 17.86
CA LEU A 269 -15.35 -8.34 18.33
C LEU A 269 -14.40 -7.29 17.75
N ALA A 270 -13.11 -7.64 17.63
CA ALA A 270 -12.15 -6.77 16.96
C ALA A 270 -12.53 -6.55 15.49
N MET A 271 -12.88 -7.62 14.77
CA MET A 271 -13.38 -7.54 13.39
C MET A 271 -14.61 -6.63 13.28
N ILE A 272 -15.59 -6.76 14.20
CA ILE A 272 -16.78 -5.91 14.24
C ILE A 272 -16.38 -4.44 14.45
N ALA A 273 -15.50 -4.15 15.41
CA ALA A 273 -15.01 -2.79 15.66
C ALA A 273 -14.41 -2.17 14.39
N TYR A 274 -13.53 -2.90 13.71
CA TYR A 274 -12.93 -2.46 12.45
C TYR A 274 -13.97 -2.17 11.37
N LEU A 275 -14.92 -3.09 11.15
CA LEU A 275 -15.96 -2.90 10.12
C LEU A 275 -16.87 -1.72 10.43
N GLN A 276 -17.18 -1.49 11.71
CA GLN A 276 -17.98 -0.34 12.13
C GLN A 276 -17.29 1.00 11.92
N LYS A 277 -15.95 1.03 11.89
CA LYS A 277 -15.16 2.22 11.61
C LYS A 277 -15.17 2.63 10.13
N LEU A 278 -15.33 1.68 9.20
CA LEU A 278 -15.18 1.94 7.76
C LEU A 278 -16.18 2.96 7.20
N GLY A 279 -15.65 4.11 6.76
CA GLY A 279 -16.42 5.20 6.14
C GLY A 279 -17.07 6.17 7.13
N MET A 280 -16.84 6.02 8.43
CA MET A 280 -17.43 6.89 9.45
C MET A 280 -16.88 8.32 9.41
N ASP A 281 -15.59 8.50 9.13
CA ASP A 281 -14.98 9.84 9.03
C ASP A 281 -15.61 10.64 7.88
N ALA A 282 -15.77 10.02 6.71
CA ALA A 282 -16.45 10.62 5.56
C ALA A 282 -17.94 10.91 5.82
N ARG A 283 -18.60 10.15 6.70
CA ARG A 283 -19.99 10.43 7.10
C ARG A 283 -20.07 11.64 8.02
N SER A 284 -19.16 11.72 9.00
CA SER A 284 -19.07 12.84 9.96
C SER A 284 -18.81 14.18 9.27
N GLU A 285 -17.92 14.22 8.28
CA GLU A 285 -17.63 15.45 7.52
C GLU A 285 -18.85 16.00 6.76
N ASN A 286 -19.76 15.13 6.33
CA ASN A 286 -20.95 15.53 5.57
C ASN A 286 -22.16 15.88 6.46
N GLY A 287 -21.98 15.92 7.79
CA GLY A 287 -23.06 16.23 8.73
C GLY A 287 -24.18 15.18 8.77
N GLN A 288 -23.90 13.96 8.30
CA GLN A 288 -24.84 12.84 8.42
C GLN A 288 -24.58 12.14 9.75
N THR A 289 -25.49 12.26 10.72
CA THR A 289 -25.43 11.45 11.96
C THR A 289 -25.75 9.99 11.65
N PRO A 290 -25.22 9.02 12.43
CA PRO A 290 -25.54 7.61 12.27
C PRO A 290 -27.03 7.31 12.35
#